data_AF-A0A7W1CW50-F1
#
_entry.id   AF-A0A7W1CW50-F1
#
_cell.length_a   1.000
_cell.length_b   1.000
_cell.length_c   1.000
_cell.angle_alpha   90.00
_cell.angle_beta   90.00
_cell.angle_gamma   90.00
#
_symmetry.space_group_name_H-M   'P 1'
#
loop_
_entity.id
_entity.type
_entity.pdbx_description
1 polymer ?
#
loop_
_entity_poly.entity_id
_entity_poly.type
_entity_poly.pdbx_seq_one_letter_code
_entity_poly.pdbx_strand_id
1 'polypeptide(L)' 'MTTTSELTQREKRPVDLINAGSLLSDEEKRVRDLVRDFVDREVIPVAADHWDRAQFPFGLLPGLGELG' A
#
# COMPACT_ATOMS: atom_id res chain seq x y z
N MET A 1 -20.83 -12.96 -16.27
CA MET A 1 -20.17 -11.82 -16.92
C MET A 1 -18.85 -11.63 -16.18
N THR A 2 -17.83 -12.36 -16.62
CA THR A 2 -16.57 -12.58 -15.89
C THR A 2 -15.46 -11.95 -16.71
N THR A 3 -15.22 -10.64 -16.55
CA THR A 3 -14.01 -9.99 -17.08
C THR A 3 -13.74 -8.68 -16.34
N THR A 4 -12.86 -8.72 -15.36
CA THR A 4 -12.08 -7.63 -14.70
C THR A 4 -11.41 -8.33 -13.51
N SER A 5 -10.11 -8.55 -13.36
CA SER A 5 -8.92 -8.03 -14.03
C SER A 5 -7.75 -8.96 -13.66
N GLU A 6 -7.46 -9.95 -14.49
CA GLU A 6 -6.15 -10.64 -14.46
C GLU A 6 -5.00 -9.67 -14.85
N LEU A 7 -5.32 -8.48 -15.36
CA LEU A 7 -4.38 -7.40 -15.68
C LEU A 7 -3.77 -6.70 -14.44
N THR A 8 -4.27 -6.97 -13.23
CA THR A 8 -3.70 -6.43 -11.99
C THR A 8 -2.60 -7.32 -11.38
N GLN A 9 -2.41 -8.55 -11.90
CA GLN A 9 -1.26 -9.41 -11.60
C GLN A 9 0.00 -9.00 -12.40
N ARG A 10 0.09 -7.73 -12.80
CA ARG A 10 1.38 -7.17 -13.19
C ARG A 10 2.19 -7.12 -11.91
N GLU A 11 3.25 -7.93 -11.85
CA GLU A 11 4.33 -7.85 -10.86
C GLU A 11 4.44 -6.39 -10.39
N LYS A 12 4.08 -6.12 -9.12
CA LYS A 12 4.04 -4.77 -8.55
C LYS A 12 5.47 -4.24 -8.46
N ARG A 13 6.07 -3.92 -9.60
CA ARG A 13 7.37 -3.27 -9.69
C ARG A 13 7.17 -1.83 -9.22
N PRO A 14 7.75 -1.44 -8.07
CA PRO A 14 7.73 -0.07 -7.64
C PRO A 14 8.31 0.79 -8.75
N VAL A 15 7.56 1.79 -9.20
CA VAL A 15 8.08 2.73 -10.19
C VAL A 15 9.06 3.66 -9.46
N ASP A 16 10.36 3.40 -9.60
CA ASP A 16 11.43 4.24 -9.07
C ASP A 16 12.30 4.78 -10.22
N LEU A 17 11.73 5.72 -10.99
CA LEU A 17 12.33 6.24 -12.22
C LEU A 17 13.62 7.04 -11.98
N ILE A 18 13.77 7.63 -10.79
CA ILE A 18 14.89 8.51 -10.43
C ILE A 18 15.85 7.87 -9.42
N ASN A 19 15.68 6.57 -9.13
CA ASN A 19 16.44 5.87 -8.08
C ASN A 19 16.36 6.59 -6.72
N ALA A 20 15.18 7.08 -6.35
CA ALA A 20 14.95 7.69 -5.04
C ALA A 20 15.30 6.74 -3.90
N GLY A 21 15.18 5.42 -4.12
CA GLY A 21 15.59 4.40 -3.17
C GLY A 21 17.07 4.46 -2.77
N SER A 22 17.97 5.00 -3.60
CA SER A 22 19.39 5.15 -3.21
C SER A 22 19.65 6.24 -2.19
N LEU A 23 18.69 7.15 -1.97
CA LEU A 23 18.80 8.21 -0.96
C LEU A 23 18.46 7.70 0.45
N LEU A 24 17.91 6.49 0.55
CA LEU A 24 17.47 5.89 1.79
C LEU A 24 18.55 4.95 2.35
N SER A 25 18.75 5.02 3.65
CA SER A 25 19.45 3.99 4.43
C SER A 25 18.70 2.65 4.37
N ASP A 26 19.37 1.58 4.79
CA ASP A 26 18.74 0.26 4.83
C ASP A 26 17.59 0.19 5.81
N GLU A 27 17.65 0.96 6.90
CA GLU A 27 16.56 1.03 7.88
C GLU A 27 15.34 1.76 7.30
N GLU A 28 15.54 2.90 6.62
CA GLU A 28 14.45 3.61 5.98
C GLU A 28 13.80 2.78 4.86
N LYS A 29 14.59 1.99 4.12
CA LYS A 29 14.05 1.04 3.14
C LYS A 29 13.18 -0.03 3.80
N ARG A 30 13.60 -0.58 4.95
CA ARG A 30 12.80 -1.55 5.71
C ARG A 30 11.47 -0.95 6.16
N VAL A 31 11.49 0.26 6.71
CA VAL A 31 10.25 0.96 7.11
C VAL A 31 9.34 1.16 5.90
N ARG A 32 9.88 1.63 4.77
CA ARG A 32 9.12 1.79 3.52
C ARG A 32 8.47 0.48 3.07
N ASP A 33 9.20 -0.62 3.13
CA ASP A 33 8.73 -1.92 2.67
C ASP A 33 7.66 -2.48 3.62
N LEU A 34 7.85 -2.33 4.94
CA LEU A 34 6.85 -2.68 5.96
C LEU A 34 5.53 -1.91 5.76
N VAL A 35 5.60 -0.60 5.57
CA VAL A 35 4.42 0.24 5.32
C VAL A 35 3.75 -0.13 3.99
N ARG A 36 4.53 -0.43 2.94
CA ARG A 36 3.99 -0.85 1.65
C ARG A 36 3.20 -2.15 1.76
N ASP A 37 3.72 -3.13 2.50
CA ASP A 37 3.04 -4.40 2.73
C ASP A 37 1.74 -4.23 3.53
N PHE A 38 1.69 -3.29 4.48
CA PHE A 38 0.46 -2.93 5.18
C PHE A 38 -0.55 -2.27 4.23
N VAL A 39 -0.12 -1.30 3.42
CA VAL A 39 -1.00 -0.63 2.45
C VAL A 39 -1.60 -1.64 1.47
N ASP A 40 -0.77 -2.53 0.96
CA ASP A 40 -1.18 -3.54 -0.01
C ASP A 40 -2.20 -4.53 0.55
N ARG A 41 -2.06 -4.94 1.81
CA ARG A 41 -2.91 -5.95 2.46
C ARG A 41 -4.17 -5.37 3.09
N GLU A 42 -4.07 -4.22 3.75
CA GLU A 42 -5.12 -3.70 4.62
C GLU A 42 -5.80 -2.46 4.04
N VAL A 43 -5.05 -1.57 3.37
CA VAL A 43 -5.57 -0.27 2.91
C VAL A 43 -6.23 -0.36 1.54
N ILE A 44 -5.53 -0.91 0.54
CA ILE A 44 -6.04 -1.00 -0.84
C ILE A 44 -7.42 -1.69 -0.93
N PRO A 45 -7.69 -2.80 -0.20
CA PRO A 45 -8.98 -3.47 -0.30
C PRO A 45 -10.19 -2.62 0.12
N VAL A 46 -10.00 -1.65 1.01
CA VAL A 46 -11.09 -0.84 1.58
C VAL A 46 -11.10 0.61 1.11
N ALA A 47 -10.01 1.07 0.49
CA ALA A 47 -9.82 2.48 0.13
C ALA A 47 -10.93 3.06 -0.75
N ALA A 48 -11.39 2.31 -1.77
CA ALA A 48 -12.43 2.78 -2.69
C ALA A 48 -13.78 2.96 -1.99
N ASP A 49 -14.22 2.00 -1.17
CA ASP A 49 -15.49 2.08 -0.45
C ASP A 49 -15.51 3.26 0.54
N HIS A 50 -14.41 3.45 1.28
CA HIS A 50 -14.28 4.58 2.19
C HIS A 50 -14.25 5.94 1.47
N TRP A 51 -13.60 6.00 0.31
CA TRP A 51 -13.60 7.19 -0.54
C TRP A 51 -15.01 7.53 -1.00
N ASP A 52 -15.74 6.58 -1.56
CA ASP A 52 -17.09 6.77 -2.10
C ASP A 52 -18.09 7.22 -1.01
N ARG A 53 -17.89 6.75 0.22
CA ARG A 53 -18.73 7.12 1.38
C ARG A 53 -18.29 8.40 2.07
N ALA A 54 -17.14 8.98 1.68
CA ALA A 54 -16.48 10.09 2.38
C ALA A 54 -16.30 9.82 3.89
N GLN A 55 -15.90 8.60 4.26
CA GLN A 55 -15.76 8.15 5.65
C GLN A 55 -14.32 7.79 6.00
N PHE A 56 -13.91 8.13 7.22
CA PHE A 56 -12.58 7.74 7.71
C PHE A 56 -12.54 6.25 8.10
N PRO A 57 -11.51 5.49 7.66
CA PRO A 57 -11.37 4.07 7.95
C PRO A 57 -10.74 3.80 9.33
N PHE A 58 -11.50 4.03 10.41
CA PHE A 58 -11.01 3.83 11.79
C PHE A 58 -10.46 2.41 12.06
N GLY A 59 -10.95 1.39 11.34
CA GLY A 59 -10.47 0.02 11.45
C GLY A 59 -9.00 -0.19 11.05
N LEU A 60 -8.39 0.75 10.32
CA LEU A 60 -6.97 0.67 9.93
C LEU A 60 -6.03 1.17 11.04
N LEU A 61 -6.52 1.91 12.04
CA LEU A 61 -5.67 2.53 13.06
C LEU A 61 -4.87 1.52 13.90
N PRO A 62 -5.44 0.37 14.35
CA PRO A 62 -4.68 -0.62 15.09
C PRO A 62 -3.50 -1.16 14.28
N GLY A 63 -3.74 -1.59 13.04
CA GLY A 63 -2.69 -2.13 12.17
C GLY A 63 -1.64 -1.09 11.80
N LEU A 64 -2.01 0.18 11.66
CA LEU A 64 -1.06 1.28 11.47
C LEU A 64 -0.16 1.47 12.71
N GLY A 65 -0.73 1.38 13.91
CA GLY A 65 0.01 1.51 15.17
C GLY A 65 0.98 0.36 15.46
N GLU A 66 0.78 -0.80 14.85
CA GLU A 66 1.69 -1.95 14.98
C GLU A 66 2.96 -1.82 14.13
N LEU A 67 3.04 -0.84 13.21
CA LEU A 67 4.19 -0.68 12.31
C LEU A 67 5.39 0.06 12.94
N GLY A 68 5.22 0.68 14.12
CA GLY A 68 6.29 1.41 14.82
C GLY A 68 5.78 2.58 15.64
#